data_AF-A0A7C9EH96-F1
#
_entry.id   AF-A0A7C9EH96-F1
#
_cell.length_a   1.000
_cell.length_b   1.000
_cell.length_c   1.000
_cell.angle_alpha   90.00
_cell.angle_beta   90.00
_cell.angle_gamma   90.00
#
_symmetry.space_group_name_H-M   'P 1'
#
loop_
_entity.id
_entity.type
_entity.pdbx_description
1 polymer ?
#
loop_
_entity_poly.entity_id
_entity_poly.type
_entity_poly.pdbx_seq_one_letter_code
_entity_poly.pdbx_strand_id
1 'polypeptide(L)'
;PVADALRMALQTWASWVESSINLNRTQVFFRTFESSHWSGRTRNTCKVSQRPMLTTQGREKSSISDSIIKVVKSMSVPVTTLHVTPMGAYRSDAHVGTWG
;
A
#
# COMPACT_ATOMS: atom_id res chain seq x y z
N PRO A 1 -13.62 12.86 2.25
CA PRO A 1 -12.93 13.20 3.52
C PRO A 1 -11.59 12.45 3.72
N VAL A 2 -11.57 11.11 3.86
CA VAL A 2 -10.33 10.34 4.11
C VAL A 2 -9.44 10.25 2.87
N ALA A 3 -10.03 9.99 1.70
CA ALA A 3 -9.28 9.94 0.43
C ALA A 3 -8.63 11.30 0.09
N ASP A 4 -9.33 12.40 0.39
CA ASP A 4 -8.82 13.76 0.16
C ASP A 4 -7.66 14.10 1.09
N ALA A 5 -7.77 13.72 2.37
CA ALA A 5 -6.71 13.90 3.35
C ALA A 5 -5.46 13.07 3.00
N LEU A 6 -5.62 11.81 2.58
CA LEU A 6 -4.51 10.99 2.12
C LEU A 6 -3.84 11.60 0.89
N ARG A 7 -4.63 12.06 -0.09
CA ARG A 7 -4.09 12.70 -1.29
C ARG A 7 -3.28 13.96 -0.94
N MET A 8 -3.79 14.79 -0.02
CA MET A 8 -3.08 15.97 0.46
C MET A 8 -1.76 15.59 1.12
N ALA A 9 -1.75 14.59 2.00
CA ALA A 9 -0.52 14.11 2.64
C ALA A 9 0.50 13.56 1.63
N LEU A 10 0.05 12.81 0.63
CA LEU A 10 0.92 12.30 -0.45
C LEU A 10 1.49 13.44 -1.30
N GLN A 11 0.72 14.49 -1.57
CA GLN A 11 1.20 15.67 -2.28
C GLN A 11 2.26 16.42 -1.49
N THR A 12 2.05 16.61 -0.18
CA THR A 12 3.05 17.22 0.70
C THR A 12 4.35 16.42 0.72
N TRP A 13 4.25 15.08 0.85
CA TRP A 13 5.42 14.21 0.77
C TRP A 13 6.11 14.30 -0.60
N ALA A 14 5.37 14.30 -1.70
CA ALA A 14 5.94 14.39 -3.05
C ALA A 14 6.73 15.70 -3.25
N SER A 15 6.16 16.84 -2.86
CA SER A 15 6.85 18.14 -2.95
C SER A 15 8.11 18.19 -2.08
N TRP A 16 8.11 17.52 -0.92
CA TRP A 16 9.31 17.40 -0.10
C TRP A 16 10.39 16.56 -0.78
N VAL A 17 10.03 15.43 -1.38
CA VAL A 17 10.99 14.58 -2.12
C VAL A 17 11.63 15.37 -3.27
N GLU A 18 10.81 16.07 -4.06
CA GLU A 18 11.27 16.85 -5.22
C GLU A 18 12.22 17.99 -4.84
N SER A 19 12.01 18.62 -3.69
CA SER A 19 12.81 19.79 -3.26
C SER A 19 14.01 19.43 -2.40
N SER A 20 14.00 18.28 -1.72
CA SER A 20 14.95 17.99 -0.63
C SER A 20 15.85 16.79 -0.86
N ILE A 21 15.53 15.88 -1.79
CA ILE A 21 16.30 14.65 -1.98
C ILE A 21 17.34 14.81 -3.11
N ASN A 22 18.60 14.53 -2.78
CA ASN A 22 19.67 14.42 -3.76
C ASN A 22 19.66 13.05 -4.45
N LEU A 23 19.11 13.00 -5.66
CA LEU A 23 18.92 11.76 -6.43
C LEU A 23 20.21 11.18 -7.01
N ASN A 24 21.32 11.94 -7.00
CA ASN A 24 22.63 11.40 -7.40
C ASN A 24 23.21 10.46 -6.33
N ARG A 25 22.65 10.46 -5.11
CA ARG A 25 23.12 9.63 -3.99
C ARG A 25 22.01 8.77 -3.38
N THR A 26 20.75 9.12 -3.62
CA THR A 26 19.60 8.48 -2.98
C THR A 26 18.61 7.96 -4.01
N GLN A 27 18.25 6.68 -3.90
CA GLN A 27 17.12 6.11 -4.62
C GLN A 27 15.90 6.10 -3.70
N VAL A 28 14.75 6.53 -4.23
CA VAL A 28 13.51 6.62 -3.47
C VAL A 28 12.55 5.52 -3.92
N PHE A 29 12.03 4.79 -2.94
CA PHE A 29 11.01 3.76 -3.13
C PHE A 29 9.77 4.12 -2.33
N PHE A 30 8.59 3.81 -2.87
CA PHE A 30 7.34 3.95 -2.14
C PHE A 30 6.49 2.70 -2.34
N ARG A 31 6.06 2.06 -1.25
CA ARG A 31 5.20 0.87 -1.34
C ARG A 31 3.72 1.22 -1.37
N THR A 32 2.94 0.41 -2.06
CA THR A 32 1.48 0.52 -2.02
C THR A 32 0.91 -0.05 -0.71
N PHE A 33 -0.41 0.06 -0.54
CA PHE A 33 -1.12 -0.37 0.67
C PHE A 33 -0.92 -1.87 0.98
N GLU A 34 -0.88 -2.21 2.26
CA GLU A 34 -0.87 -3.61 2.71
C GLU A 34 -2.31 -4.17 2.63
N SER A 35 -2.48 -5.36 2.07
CA SER A 35 -3.82 -5.89 1.79
C SER A 35 -4.48 -6.45 3.06
N SER A 36 -5.68 -5.97 3.36
CA SER A 36 -6.40 -6.38 4.58
C SER A 36 -7.20 -7.68 4.40
N HIS A 37 -6.92 -8.65 5.27
CA HIS A 37 -7.65 -9.92 5.37
C HIS A 37 -8.67 -9.94 6.52
N TRP A 38 -9.04 -8.76 7.05
CA TRP A 38 -10.07 -8.64 8.07
C TRP A 38 -11.40 -9.20 7.57
N SER A 39 -12.06 -9.94 8.45
CA SER A 39 -13.30 -10.68 8.20
C SER A 39 -14.28 -10.52 9.36
N GLY A 40 -15.52 -10.97 9.16
CA GLY A 40 -16.63 -10.79 10.10
C GLY A 40 -17.28 -9.40 10.01
N ARG A 41 -18.47 -9.25 10.61
CA ARG A 41 -19.25 -7.99 10.59
C ARG A 41 -18.47 -6.80 11.16
N THR A 42 -17.65 -7.06 12.17
CA THR A 42 -16.86 -6.07 12.90
C THR A 42 -15.46 -5.85 12.33
N ARG A 43 -15.05 -6.62 11.31
CA ARG A 43 -13.70 -6.57 10.68
C ARG A 43 -12.54 -6.57 11.69
N ASN A 44 -12.68 -7.34 12.76
CA ASN A 44 -11.71 -7.41 13.86
C ASN A 44 -11.03 -8.78 13.97
N THR A 45 -11.29 -9.70 13.02
CA THR A 45 -10.63 -11.01 12.99
C THR A 45 -10.07 -11.31 11.61
N CYS A 46 -8.84 -11.81 11.56
CA CYS A 46 -8.21 -12.32 10.36
C CYS A 46 -8.08 -13.84 10.50
N LYS A 47 -8.81 -14.60 9.67
CA LYS A 47 -8.63 -16.06 9.60
C LYS A 47 -7.38 -16.36 8.78
N VAL A 48 -6.27 -16.60 9.47
CA VAL A 48 -4.98 -16.95 8.88
C VAL A 48 -5.10 -18.33 8.23
N SER A 49 -4.81 -18.41 6.93
CA SER A 49 -4.74 -19.69 6.22
C SER A 49 -3.40 -20.39 6.46
N GLN A 50 -3.32 -21.68 6.18
CA GLN A 50 -2.03 -22.41 6.28
C GLN A 50 -1.14 -22.23 5.03
N ARG A 51 -1.72 -21.81 3.91
CA ARG A 51 -1.06 -21.61 2.61
C ARG A 51 -1.62 -20.34 1.96
N PRO A 52 -0.91 -19.74 0.99
CA PRO A 52 -1.46 -18.65 0.20
C PRO A 52 -2.85 -19.00 -0.35
N MET A 53 -3.75 -18.02 -0.32
CA MET A 53 -5.10 -18.16 -0.86
C MET A 53 -5.03 -18.40 -2.38
N LEU A 54 -6.01 -19.12 -2.93
CA LEU A 54 -6.12 -19.31 -4.39
C LEU A 54 -6.75 -18.10 -5.09
N THR A 55 -7.52 -17.30 -4.34
CA THR A 55 -8.19 -16.10 -4.85
C THR A 55 -8.06 -14.98 -3.82
N THR A 56 -7.96 -13.74 -4.31
CA THR A 56 -7.84 -12.53 -3.48
C THR A 56 -9.19 -12.01 -2.98
N GLN A 57 -10.29 -12.42 -3.63
CA GLN A 57 -11.65 -11.90 -3.42
C GLN A 57 -11.72 -10.36 -3.53
N GLY A 58 -10.98 -9.78 -4.48
CA GLY A 58 -10.97 -8.33 -4.73
C GLY A 58 -10.00 -7.53 -3.84
N ARG A 59 -9.29 -8.18 -2.91
CA ARG A 59 -8.32 -7.54 -2.00
C ARG A 59 -7.04 -7.06 -2.68
N GLU A 60 -6.84 -7.41 -3.94
CA GLU A 60 -5.76 -6.91 -4.78
C GLU A 60 -5.96 -5.44 -5.21
N LYS A 61 -7.19 -4.92 -5.09
CA LYS A 61 -7.56 -3.55 -5.45
C LYS A 61 -7.65 -2.67 -4.20
N SER A 62 -7.12 -1.45 -4.29
CA SER A 62 -7.19 -0.48 -3.20
C SER A 62 -7.11 0.94 -3.73
N SER A 63 -8.10 1.77 -3.38
CA SER A 63 -8.10 3.20 -3.72
C SER A 63 -6.94 3.96 -3.09
N ILE A 64 -6.38 3.45 -1.99
CA ILE A 64 -5.15 3.97 -1.36
C ILE A 64 -3.96 3.68 -2.28
N SER A 65 -3.84 2.45 -2.78
CA SER A 65 -2.77 2.07 -3.72
C SER A 65 -2.87 2.83 -5.03
N ASP A 66 -4.07 3.00 -5.57
CA ASP A 66 -4.32 3.78 -6.79
C ASP A 66 -3.91 5.25 -6.59
N SER A 67 -4.22 5.83 -5.43
CA SER A 67 -3.82 7.19 -5.08
C SER A 67 -2.29 7.33 -5.00
N ILE A 68 -1.61 6.38 -4.35
CA ILE A 68 -0.15 6.33 -4.26
C ILE A 68 0.47 6.27 -5.65
N ILE A 69 0.05 5.30 -6.48
CA ILE A 69 0.55 5.11 -7.83
C ILE A 69 0.32 6.38 -8.67
N LYS A 70 -0.85 7.00 -8.54
CA LYS A 70 -1.17 8.23 -9.28
C LYS A 70 -0.28 9.40 -8.88
N VAL A 71 -0.06 9.63 -7.58
CA VAL A 71 0.81 10.71 -7.11
C VAL A 71 2.26 10.45 -7.54
N VAL A 72 2.77 9.25 -7.31
CA VAL A 72 4.16 8.89 -7.69
C VAL A 72 4.39 9.04 -9.19
N LYS A 73 3.44 8.60 -10.03
CA LYS A 73 3.52 8.77 -11.50
C LYS A 73 3.50 10.24 -11.96
N SER A 74 2.99 11.16 -11.14
CA SER A 74 2.93 12.58 -11.45
C SER A 74 4.15 13.38 -10.98
N MET A 75 5.06 12.74 -10.25
CA MET A 75 6.27 13.39 -9.75
C MET A 75 7.27 13.63 -10.89
N SER A 76 7.97 14.76 -10.80
CA SER A 76 9.06 15.12 -11.70
C SER A 76 10.34 14.30 -11.46
N VAL A 77 10.48 13.76 -10.25
CA VAL A 77 11.63 12.95 -9.83
C VAL A 77 11.33 11.45 -9.89
N PRO A 78 12.31 10.61 -10.28
CA PRO A 78 12.14 9.16 -10.32
C PRO A 78 11.94 8.57 -8.92
N VAL A 79 10.74 8.06 -8.66
CA VAL A 79 10.41 7.24 -7.50
C VAL A 79 9.92 5.88 -7.97
N THR A 80 10.51 4.81 -7.44
CA THR A 80 10.09 3.44 -7.77
C THR A 80 8.94 3.02 -6.87
N THR A 81 7.78 2.71 -7.47
CA THR A 81 6.65 2.17 -6.71
C THR A 81 6.80 0.67 -6.51
N LEU A 82 6.80 0.21 -5.27
CA LEU A 82 6.72 -1.20 -4.91
C LEU A 82 5.24 -1.61 -4.82
N HIS A 83 4.71 -2.21 -5.87
CA HIS A 83 3.29 -2.58 -5.99
C HIS A 83 2.95 -3.87 -5.24
N VAL A 84 3.02 -3.82 -3.91
CA VAL A 84 2.89 -4.98 -3.02
C VAL A 84 1.45 -5.39 -2.70
N THR A 85 0.47 -4.52 -2.90
CA THR A 85 -0.96 -4.81 -2.59
C THR A 85 -1.49 -6.08 -3.26
N PRO A 86 -1.35 -6.27 -4.60
CA PRO A 86 -1.82 -7.49 -5.25
C PRO A 86 -1.04 -8.73 -4.80
N MET A 87 0.24 -8.59 -4.46
CA MET A 87 1.04 -9.69 -3.94
C MET A 87 0.57 -10.11 -2.55
N GLY A 88 0.33 -9.14 -1.67
CA GLY A 88 -0.13 -9.36 -0.30
C GLY A 88 -1.55 -9.91 -0.22
N ALA A 89 -2.41 -9.63 -1.20
CA ALA A 89 -3.81 -10.06 -1.22
C ALA A 89 -4.04 -11.58 -1.24
N TYR A 90 -3.00 -12.37 -1.54
CA TYR A 90 -3.02 -13.83 -1.44
C TYR A 90 -2.50 -14.34 -0.09
N ARG A 91 -1.92 -13.47 0.74
CA ARG A 91 -1.00 -13.85 1.81
C ARG A 91 -1.60 -13.74 3.21
N SER A 92 -2.85 -14.14 3.38
CA SER A 92 -3.44 -14.24 4.73
C SER A 92 -2.69 -15.24 5.63
N ASP A 93 -1.96 -16.19 5.04
CA ASP A 93 -1.05 -17.13 5.73
C ASP A 93 0.14 -16.47 6.41
N ALA A 94 0.48 -15.24 6.04
CA ALA A 94 1.61 -14.50 6.58
C ALA A 94 1.23 -13.48 7.68
N HIS A 95 -0.01 -13.53 8.18
CA HIS A 95 -0.48 -12.63 9.25
C HIS A 95 -0.23 -13.24 10.64
N VAL A 96 -0.06 -12.39 11.64
CA VAL A 96 0.15 -12.80 13.05
C VAL A 96 -1.06 -13.56 13.65
N GLY A 97 -2.25 -13.40 13.07
CA GLY A 97 -3.46 -14.08 13.53
C GLY A 97 -3.87 -13.63 14.93
N THR A 98 -4.02 -14.59 15.84
CA THR A 98 -4.40 -14.37 17.26
C THR A 98 -3.20 -14.22 18.19
N TRP A 99 -1.97 -14.22 17.66
CA TRP A 99 -0.74 -14.19 18.45
C TRP A 99 -0.18 -12.77 18.65
N GLY A 100 -1.00 -11.73 18.40
CA GLY A 100 -0.62 -10.32 18.46
C GLY A 100 -1.34 -9.56 19.56
#